data_AF-X1MWK9-F1
#
_entry.id   AF-X1MWK9-F1
#
_cell.length_a   1.000
_cell.length_b   1.000
_cell.length_c   1.000
_cell.angle_alpha   90.00
_cell.angle_beta   90.00
_cell.angle_gamma   90.00
#
_symmetry.space_group_name_H-M   'P 1'
#
loop_
_entity.id
_entity.type
_entity.pdbx_description
1 polymer ?
#
loop_
_entity_poly.entity_id
_entity_poly.type
_entity_poly.pdbx_seq_one_letter_code
_entity_poly.pdbx_strand_id
1 'polypeptide(L)' 'MAKVISEGIGTFSQHYPRVATIVTAQAKGKANAMAVAWHLVISVNPPLYGVSIAPMPEIK' A
#
# COMPACT_ATOMS: atom_id res chain seq x y z
N MET A 1 7.56 21.79 26.53
CA MET A 1 8.02 20.48 26.06
C MET A 1 9.28 20.69 25.21
N ALA A 2 10.36 19.95 25.48
CA ALA A 2 11.58 20.05 24.69
C ALA A 2 11.41 19.33 23.35
N LYS A 3 11.87 19.95 22.25
CA LYS A 3 11.87 19.34 20.91
C LYS A 3 12.84 18.15 20.91
N VAL A 4 12.35 16.96 20.59
CA VAL A 4 13.17 15.76 20.36
C VAL A 4 13.44 15.64 18.87
N ILE A 5 14.71 15.52 18.47
CA ILE A 5 15.14 15.29 17.09
C ILE A 5 15.59 13.83 16.99
N SER A 6 15.02 13.07 16.04
CA SER A 6 15.44 11.70 15.73
C SER A 6 16.17 11.69 14.39
N GLU A 7 17.34 11.05 14.35
CA GLU A 7 18.16 10.90 13.14
C GLU A 7 17.81 9.62 12.34
N GLY A 8 16.92 8.78 12.87
CA GLY A 8 16.49 7.53 12.26
C GLY A 8 14.96 7.40 12.17
N ILE A 9 14.51 6.52 11.28
CA ILE A 9 13.08 6.28 11.00
C ILE A 9 12.41 5.47 12.14
N GLY A 10 13.17 4.67 12.89
CA GLY A 10 12.62 3.85 13.98
C GLY A 10 11.49 2.94 13.51
N THR A 11 10.36 2.92 14.23
CA THR A 11 9.13 2.20 13.87
C THR A 11 8.17 3.01 12.99
N PHE A 12 8.61 4.18 12.49
CA PHE A 12 7.77 5.06 11.70
C PHE A 12 7.61 4.53 10.27
N SER A 13 6.39 4.11 9.92
CA SER A 13 6.02 3.81 8.54
C SER A 13 5.86 5.12 7.77
N GLN A 14 6.90 5.55 7.04
CA GLN A 14 6.78 6.70 6.15
C GLN A 14 5.66 6.47 5.14
N HIS A 15 4.66 7.34 5.20
CA HIS A 15 3.58 7.38 4.24
C HIS A 15 3.71 8.67 3.44
N TYR A 16 4.04 8.52 2.17
CA TYR A 16 4.04 9.52 1.11
C TYR A 16 5.29 10.42 0.93
N PRO A 17 5.73 10.65 -0.33
CA PRO A 17 5.31 9.97 -1.56
C PRO A 17 6.07 8.64 -1.76
N ARG A 18 5.36 7.52 -1.93
CA ARG A 18 5.94 6.19 -2.22
C ARG A 18 5.83 5.86 -3.71
N VAL A 19 6.78 5.07 -4.22
CA VAL A 19 6.77 4.55 -5.60
C VAL A 19 5.47 3.77 -5.86
N ALA A 20 4.90 3.92 -7.06
CA ALA A 20 3.74 3.13 -7.49
C ALA A 20 4.05 1.62 -7.39
N THR A 21 3.07 0.82 -6.97
CA THR A 21 3.22 -0.64 -6.89
C THR A 21 2.35 -1.32 -7.95
N ILE A 22 2.64 -2.60 -8.24
CA ILE A 22 1.80 -3.45 -9.08
C ILE A 22 1.19 -4.53 -8.20
N VAL A 23 -0.14 -4.58 -8.16
CA VAL A 23 -0.88 -5.69 -7.53
C VAL A 23 -1.18 -6.72 -8.61
N THR A 24 -0.79 -7.96 -8.37
CA THR A 24 -1.07 -9.10 -9.26
C THR A 24 -2.00 -10.09 -8.59
N ALA A 25 -2.91 -10.70 -9.34
CA ALA A 25 -3.78 -11.76 -8.84
C ALA A 25 -4.00 -12.83 -9.93
N GLN A 26 -4.22 -14.06 -9.52
CA GLN A 26 -4.63 -15.14 -10.42
C GLN A 26 -5.92 -15.77 -9.92
N ALA A 27 -6.92 -15.87 -10.77
CA ALA A 27 -8.20 -16.49 -10.45
C ALA A 27 -8.83 -17.13 -11.70
N LYS A 28 -9.45 -18.31 -11.55
CA LYS A 28 -10.14 -19.02 -12.64
C LYS A 28 -9.28 -19.19 -13.90
N GLY A 29 -8.00 -19.50 -13.73
CA GLY A 29 -7.05 -19.66 -14.84
C GLY A 29 -6.64 -18.37 -15.56
N LYS A 30 -7.01 -17.20 -15.03
CA LYS A 30 -6.64 -15.89 -15.58
C LYS A 30 -5.70 -15.15 -14.62
N ALA A 31 -4.63 -14.57 -15.16
CA ALA A 31 -3.74 -13.67 -14.44
C ALA A 31 -4.11 -12.21 -14.74
N ASN A 32 -4.13 -11.38 -13.71
CA ASN A 32 -4.43 -9.95 -13.78
C ASN A 32 -3.35 -9.16 -13.04
N ALA A 33 -3.13 -7.93 -13.50
CA ALA A 33 -2.24 -6.96 -12.85
C ALA A 33 -2.87 -5.56 -12.90
N MET A 34 -2.63 -4.75 -11.86
CA MET A 34 -3.10 -3.37 -11.77
C MET A 34 -2.04 -2.49 -11.11
N ALA A 35 -1.78 -1.33 -11.70
CA ALA A 35 -0.96 -0.30 -11.07
C ALA A 35 -1.73 0.37 -9.92
N VAL A 36 -1.09 0.52 -8.76
CA VAL A 36 -1.70 1.08 -7.54
C VAL A 36 -0.82 2.18 -6.99
N ALA A 37 -1.37 3.39 -6.89
CA ALA A 37 -0.74 4.52 -6.22
C ALA A 37 -1.09 4.58 -4.72
N TRP A 38 -2.32 4.16 -4.35
CA TRP A 38 -2.82 4.20 -2.98
C TRP A 38 -2.59 2.87 -2.27
N HIS A 39 -1.44 2.75 -1.61
CA HIS A 39 -1.03 1.56 -0.86
C HIS A 39 -0.25 1.92 0.40
N LEU A 40 -0.25 1.01 1.38
CA LEU A 40 0.46 1.20 2.65
C LEU A 40 0.75 -0.08 3.42
N VAL A 41 1.79 -0.04 4.25
CA VAL A 41 2.02 -1.06 5.29
C VAL A 41 1.11 -0.73 6.47
N ILE A 42 0.25 -1.67 6.87
CA ILE A 42 -0.71 -1.52 7.98
C ILE A 42 -0.11 -2.01 9.29
N SER A 43 0.56 -3.17 9.26
CA SER A 43 1.19 -3.75 10.43
C SER A 43 2.39 -4.59 10.03
N VAL A 44 3.39 -4.61 10.91
CA VAL A 44 4.55 -5.50 10.81
C VAL A 44 4.24 -6.87 11.44
N ASN A 45 3.42 -6.92 12.50
CA ASN A 45 3.05 -8.15 13.19
C ASN A 45 1.59 -8.07 13.72
N PRO A 46 0.63 -8.82 13.15
CA PRO A 46 0.80 -9.67 11.96
C PRO A 46 1.14 -8.83 10.72
N PRO A 47 1.83 -9.40 9.72
CA PRO A 47 2.18 -8.65 8.52
C PRO A 47 0.92 -8.32 7.71
N LEU A 48 0.59 -7.03 7.61
CA LEU A 48 -0.58 -6.53 6.89
C LEU A 48 -0.19 -5.41 5.93
N TYR A 49 -0.69 -5.49 4.70
CA TYR A 49 -0.47 -4.51 3.64
C TYR A 49 -1.80 -4.16 2.97
N GLY A 50 -2.11 -2.87 2.91
CA GLY A 50 -3.36 -2.34 2.39
C GLY A 50 -3.18 -1.72 1.01
N VAL A 51 -4.16 -1.97 0.13
CA VAL A 51 -4.28 -1.33 -1.17
C VAL A 51 -5.71 -0.84 -1.35
N SER A 52 -5.88 0.38 -1.87
CA SER A 52 -7.21 0.90 -2.24
C SER A 52 -7.50 0.56 -3.69
N ILE A 53 -8.66 -0.03 -3.96
CA ILE A 53 -9.09 -0.48 -5.29
C ILE A 53 -10.45 0.16 -5.58
N ALA A 54 -10.55 0.86 -6.71
CA ALA A 54 -11.83 1.40 -7.17
C ALA A 54 -12.75 0.25 -7.62
N PRO A 55 -14.07 0.35 -7.42
CA PRO A 55 -15.01 -0.59 -8.01
C PRO A 55 -14.88 -0.58 -9.54
N MET A 56 -15.13 -1.72 -10.17
CA MET A 56 -15.23 -1.77 -11.63
C MET A 56 -16.36 -0.85 -12.08
N PRO A 57 -16.13 0.10 -13.00
CA PRO A 57 -17.20 0.96 -13.48
C PRO A 57 -18.28 0.11 -14.15
N GLU A 58 -19.54 0.35 -13.79
CA GLU A 58 -20.68 -0.18 -14.52
C GLU A 58 -20.71 0.50 -15.89
N ILE A 59 -20.49 -0.28 -16.96
CA ILE A 59 -20.78 0.18 -18.31
C ILE A 59 -22.30 0.13 -18.47
N LYS A 60 -22.94 1.29 -18.46
CA LYS A 60 -24.35 1.44 -18.83
C LYS A 60 -24.55 1.28 -20.33
#